data_AF-A0A533U8P3-F1
#
_entry.id   AF-A0A533U8P3-F1
#
_cell.length_a   1.000
_cell.length_b   1.000
_cell.length_c   1.000
_cell.angle_alpha   90.00
_cell.angle_beta   90.00
_cell.angle_gamma   90.00
#
_symmetry.space_group_name_H-M   'P 1'
#
loop_
_entity.id
_entity.type
_entity.pdbx_description
1 polymer ?
#
loop_
_entity_poly.entity_id
_entity_poly.type
_entity_poly.pdbx_seq_one_letter_code
_entity_poly.pdbx_strand_id
1 'polypeptide(L)'
;METSYMDNKLVDKYGRIAKKLRISVTDRCNMRCIYCMPTNNMKWFEDTAILSFTEIVRLTRILVKLGIEKIRITGGEPLIRPGLQNLIGSISMIPRIKRIDLTTNGLLLQ
;
A
#
# COMPACT_ATOMS: atom_id res chain seq x y z
N MET A 1 -22.32 -16.32 -20.91
CA MET A 1 -22.95 -15.13 -20.30
C MET A 1 -21.82 -14.27 -19.74
N GLU A 2 -21.32 -13.37 -20.57
CA GLU A 2 -20.03 -12.70 -20.42
C GLU A 2 -20.27 -11.20 -20.63
N THR A 3 -20.91 -10.55 -19.65
CA THR A 3 -21.36 -9.16 -19.79
C THR A 3 -21.22 -8.42 -18.45
N SER A 4 -20.19 -7.55 -18.31
CA SER A 4 -20.18 -6.27 -17.54
C SER A 4 -18.83 -5.80 -16.95
N TYR A 5 -17.71 -6.52 -17.07
CA TYR A 5 -16.46 -6.10 -16.38
C TYR A 5 -15.73 -4.86 -16.95
N MET A 6 -16.20 -4.26 -18.04
CA MET A 6 -15.59 -3.05 -18.60
C MET A 6 -16.03 -1.75 -17.90
N ASP A 7 -17.10 -1.77 -17.10
CA ASP A 7 -17.68 -0.55 -16.50
C ASP A 7 -17.20 -0.22 -15.08
N ASN A 8 -16.41 -1.10 -14.45
CA ASN A 8 -15.98 -0.90 -13.05
C ASN A 8 -14.53 -0.40 -12.94
N LYS A 9 -14.10 0.55 -13.79
CA LYS A 9 -12.78 1.16 -13.67
C LYS A 9 -12.86 2.43 -12.83
N LEU A 10 -11.87 2.64 -11.97
CA LEU A 10 -11.68 3.93 -11.28
C LEU A 10 -11.17 4.96 -12.28
N VAL A 11 -12.08 5.79 -12.80
CA VAL A 11 -11.79 6.89 -13.72
C VAL A 11 -12.00 8.21 -12.98
N ASP A 12 -11.01 9.10 -13.03
CA ASP A 12 -11.16 10.44 -12.45
C ASP A 12 -11.79 11.45 -13.43
N LYS A 13 -11.99 12.69 -12.97
CA LYS A 13 -12.60 13.77 -13.77
C LYS A 13 -11.80 14.15 -15.03
N TYR A 14 -10.55 13.72 -15.15
CA TYR A 14 -9.68 13.96 -16.30
C TYR A 14 -9.56 12.74 -17.22
N GLY A 15 -10.36 11.69 -16.99
CA GLY A 15 -10.33 10.47 -17.81
C GLY A 15 -9.16 9.53 -17.51
N ARG A 16 -8.40 9.75 -16.43
CA ARG A 16 -7.27 8.87 -16.08
C ARG A 16 -7.78 7.64 -15.35
N ILE A 17 -7.28 6.47 -15.74
CA ILE A 17 -7.64 5.19 -15.12
C ILE A 17 -6.64 4.84 -14.02
N ALA A 18 -7.11 4.68 -12.79
CA ALA A 18 -6.28 4.21 -11.69
C ALA A 18 -5.91 2.73 -11.90
N LYS A 19 -4.60 2.46 -11.99
CA LYS A 19 -4.04 1.09 -12.10
C LYS A 19 -3.12 0.72 -10.94
N LYS A 20 -2.72 1.71 -10.13
CA LYS A 20 -1.71 1.59 -9.07
C LYS A 20 -2.32 1.95 -7.73
N LEU A 21 -2.09 1.11 -6.72
CA LEU A 21 -2.43 1.37 -5.33
C LEU A 21 -1.13 1.51 -4.52
N ARG A 22 -0.96 2.66 -3.86
CA ARG A 22 0.11 2.87 -2.88
C ARG A 22 -0.44 2.66 -1.49
N ILE A 23 0.16 1.76 -0.73
CA ILE A 23 -0.24 1.44 0.65
C ILE A 23 0.87 1.94 1.56
N SER A 24 0.55 2.89 2.43
CA SER A 24 1.42 3.29 3.53
C SER A 24 1.11 2.39 4.73
N VAL A 25 2.05 1.53 5.11
CA VAL A 25 1.81 0.55 6.17
C VAL A 25 2.14 1.10 7.55
N THR A 26 2.95 2.13 7.66
CA THR A 26 3.30 2.79 8.92
C THR A 26 3.68 4.23 8.63
N ASP A 27 3.52 5.11 9.59
CA ASP A 27 4.05 6.46 9.60
C ASP A 27 5.47 6.54 10.18
N ARG A 28 5.92 5.52 10.92
CA ARG A 28 7.23 5.49 11.59
C ARG A 28 8.37 5.26 10.60
N CYS A 29 9.52 5.89 10.87
CA CYS A 29 10.76 5.71 10.12
C CYS A 29 11.97 5.72 11.07
N ASN A 30 12.99 4.93 10.78
CA ASN A 30 14.28 4.90 11.49
C ASN A 30 15.29 5.95 10.96
N MET A 31 14.92 6.72 9.92
CA MET A 31 15.69 7.87 9.44
C MET A 31 14.97 9.19 9.74
N ARG A 32 15.73 10.29 9.71
CA ARG A 32 15.25 11.68 9.85
C ARG A 32 15.75 12.53 8.69
N CYS A 33 15.38 12.14 7.48
CA CYS A 33 15.85 12.82 6.27
C CYS A 33 15.35 14.27 6.25
N ILE A 34 16.25 15.23 6.04
CA ILE A 34 15.97 16.67 6.12
C ILE A 34 14.77 17.08 5.23
N TYR A 35 14.62 16.48 4.05
CA TYR A 35 13.58 16.81 3.07
C TYR A 35 12.25 16.06 3.27
N CYS A 36 12.19 15.09 4.19
CA CYS A 36 11.04 14.21 4.37
C CYS A 36 10.49 14.31 5.80
N MET A 37 11.39 14.19 6.76
CA MET A 37 11.06 13.95 8.15
C MET A 37 11.97 14.80 9.06
N PRO A 38 11.80 16.14 9.02
CA PRO A 38 12.61 17.06 9.81
C PRO A 38 12.37 16.82 11.31
N THR A 39 13.38 17.12 12.12
CA THR A 39 13.50 16.75 13.55
C THR A 39 12.43 17.32 14.49
N ASN A 40 11.48 18.10 14.01
CA ASN A 40 10.59 18.88 14.87
C ASN A 40 9.24 18.18 15.03
N ASN A 41 8.88 17.82 16.27
CA ASN A 41 7.53 17.50 16.75
C ASN A 41 6.67 16.54 15.88
N MET A 42 7.24 15.41 15.48
CA MET A 42 6.41 14.36 14.88
C MET A 42 5.60 13.62 15.94
N LYS A 43 4.28 13.67 15.79
CA LYS A 43 3.37 12.78 16.48
C LYS A 43 3.10 11.57 15.59
N TRP A 44 3.41 10.39 16.10
CA TRP A 44 3.00 9.15 15.47
C TRP A 44 1.51 8.91 15.68
N PHE A 45 0.88 8.25 14.73
CA PHE A 45 -0.46 7.72 14.93
C PHE A 45 -0.44 6.68 16.05
N GLU A 46 -1.53 6.66 16.82
CA GLU A 46 -1.82 5.53 17.69
C GLU A 46 -2.03 4.28 16.84
N ASP A 47 -1.66 3.11 17.38
CA ASP A 47 -1.72 1.86 16.64
C ASP A 47 -3.16 1.53 16.17
N THR A 48 -4.17 1.97 16.93
CA THR A 48 -5.61 1.83 16.61
C THR A 48 -6.04 2.65 15.40
N ALA A 49 -5.31 3.71 15.05
CA ALA A 49 -5.58 4.54 13.88
C ALA A 49 -4.93 3.99 12.59
N ILE A 50 -4.08 2.96 12.70
CA ILE A 50 -3.40 2.32 11.57
C ILE A 50 -4.21 1.09 11.13
N LEU A 51 -4.54 1.00 9.84
CA LEU A 51 -5.24 -0.16 9.29
C LEU A 51 -4.50 -1.48 9.60
N SER A 52 -5.25 -2.45 10.09
CA SER A 52 -4.80 -3.83 10.24
C SER A 52 -4.49 -4.47 8.88
N PHE A 53 -3.69 -5.54 8.88
CA PHE A 53 -3.41 -6.27 7.64
C PHE A 53 -4.67 -6.87 7.01
N THR A 54 -5.62 -7.33 7.82
CA THR A 54 -6.91 -7.84 7.35
C THR A 54 -7.69 -6.77 6.60
N GLU A 55 -7.74 -5.54 7.12
CA GLU A 55 -8.41 -4.41 6.47
C GLU A 55 -7.70 -4.01 5.18
N ILE A 56 -6.36 -3.96 5.18
CA ILE A 56 -5.57 -3.66 3.98
C ILE A 56 -5.85 -4.70 2.88
N VAL A 57 -5.83 -5.99 3.20
CA VAL A 57 -6.12 -7.07 2.24
C VAL A 57 -7.55 -6.96 1.72
N ARG A 58 -8.53 -6.68 2.60
CA ARG A 58 -9.93 -6.48 2.20
C ARG A 58 -10.08 -5.34 1.21
N LEU A 59 -9.51 -4.18 1.51
CA LEU A 59 -9.54 -3.00 0.63
C LEU A 59 -8.82 -3.27 -0.70
N THR A 60 -7.68 -3.94 -0.66
CA THR A 60 -6.91 -4.30 -1.85
C THR A 60 -7.74 -5.19 -2.78
N ARG A 61 -8.44 -6.21 -2.26
CA ARG A 61 -9.33 -7.07 -3.06
C ARG A 61 -10.46 -6.28 -3.74
N ILE A 62 -11.05 -5.31 -3.04
CA ILE A 62 -12.10 -4.45 -3.60
C ILE A 62 -11.52 -3.61 -4.74
N LEU A 63 -10.38 -2.94 -4.51
CA LEU A 63 -9.76 -2.06 -5.49
C LEU A 63 -9.21 -2.80 -6.72
N VAL A 64 -8.73 -4.03 -6.54
CA VAL A 64 -8.30 -4.89 -7.65
C VAL A 64 -9.46 -5.27 -8.56
N LYS A 65 -10.67 -5.51 -8.01
CA LYS A 65 -11.89 -5.68 -8.83
C LYS A 65 -12.15 -4.44 -9.69
N LEU A 66 -11.82 -3.25 -9.16
CA LEU A 66 -11.98 -1.97 -9.85
C LEU A 66 -10.84 -1.58 -10.82
N GLY A 67 -9.94 -2.52 -11.14
CA GLY A 67 -8.90 -2.35 -12.16
C GLY A 67 -7.51 -2.00 -11.66
N ILE A 68 -7.30 -1.93 -10.34
CA ILE A 68 -5.94 -1.91 -9.78
C ILE A 68 -5.22 -3.21 -10.11
N GLU A 69 -4.00 -3.11 -10.62
CA GLU A 69 -3.17 -4.25 -11.02
C GLU A 69 -1.74 -4.17 -10.44
N LYS A 70 -1.34 -3.03 -9.88
CA LYS A 70 0.01 -2.80 -9.33
C LYS A 70 -0.09 -2.26 -7.91
N ILE A 71 0.61 -2.89 -6.98
CA ILE A 71 0.67 -2.47 -5.59
C ILE A 71 2.07 -1.93 -5.29
N ARG A 72 2.14 -0.84 -4.53
CA ARG A 72 3.40 -0.34 -3.96
C ARG A 72 3.25 -0.19 -2.45
N ILE A 73 4.05 -0.96 -1.72
CA ILE A 73 4.15 -0.91 -0.27
C ILE A 73 5.18 0.15 0.11
N THR A 74 4.78 1.05 1.00
CA THR A 74 5.56 2.18 1.51
C THR A 74 5.24 2.40 2.98
N GLY A 75 5.80 3.43 3.61
CA GLY A 75 5.42 3.89 4.93
C GLY A 75 6.02 5.26 5.20
N GLY A 76 6.48 5.47 6.42
CA GLY A 76 7.84 5.94 6.65
C GLY A 76 8.83 4.88 6.16
N GLU A 77 9.30 4.01 7.05
CA GLU A 77 10.08 2.82 6.68
C GLU A 77 9.23 1.54 6.87
N PRO A 78 8.78 0.89 5.77
CA PRO A 78 7.89 -0.26 5.87
C PRO A 78 8.49 -1.45 6.62
N LEU A 79 9.80 -1.68 6.56
CA LEU A 79 10.45 -2.84 7.22
C LEU A 79 10.43 -2.76 8.76
N ILE A 80 10.08 -1.60 9.33
CA ILE A 80 9.87 -1.47 10.79
C ILE A 80 8.54 -2.10 11.22
N ARG A 81 7.55 -2.24 10.33
CA ARG A 81 6.25 -2.81 10.69
C ARG A 81 6.35 -4.33 10.81
N PRO A 82 6.13 -4.91 12.00
CA PRO A 82 6.23 -6.35 12.19
C PRO A 82 5.24 -7.12 11.32
N GLY A 83 5.69 -8.26 10.77
CA GLY A 83 4.85 -9.15 9.97
C GLY A 83 4.54 -8.67 8.55
N LEU A 84 5.27 -7.66 8.03
CA LEU A 84 5.06 -7.14 6.68
C LEU A 84 5.06 -8.23 5.60
N GLN A 85 5.89 -9.25 5.74
CA GLN A 85 5.95 -10.40 4.83
C GLN A 85 4.63 -11.15 4.73
N ASN A 86 3.86 -11.23 5.82
CA ASN A 86 2.55 -11.87 5.84
C ASN A 86 1.52 -11.05 5.04
N LEU A 87 1.60 -9.72 5.14
CA LEU A 87 0.78 -8.81 4.34
C LEU A 87 1.12 -8.96 2.85
N ILE A 88 2.41 -8.94 2.49
CA ILE A 88 2.86 -9.10 1.10
C ILE A 88 2.41 -10.44 0.53
N GLY A 89 2.59 -11.54 1.27
CA GLY A 89 2.13 -12.87 0.86
C GLY A 89 0.61 -12.95 0.69
N SER A 90 -0.15 -12.30 1.57
CA SER A 90 -1.61 -12.23 1.43
C SER A 90 -2.05 -11.42 0.21
N ILE A 91 -1.34 -10.34 -0.11
CA ILE A 91 -1.61 -9.53 -1.30
C ILE A 91 -1.20 -10.28 -2.57
N SER A 92 -0.06 -11.00 -2.59
CA SER A 92 0.39 -11.73 -3.78
C SER A 92 -0.56 -12.83 -4.22
N MET A 93 -1.39 -13.35 -3.31
CA MET A 93 -2.43 -14.33 -3.62
C MET A 93 -3.69 -13.70 -4.26
N ILE A 94 -3.80 -12.37 -4.34
CA ILE A 94 -4.97 -11.72 -4.94
C ILE A 94 -4.87 -11.80 -6.47
N PRO A 95 -5.85 -12.43 -7.17
CA PRO A 95 -5.83 -12.53 -8.62
C PRO A 95 -5.79 -11.15 -9.30
N ARG A 96 -5.21 -11.07 -10.50
CA ARG A 96 -5.04 -9.85 -11.32
C ARG A 96 -4.00 -8.85 -10.83
N ILE A 97 -3.40 -9.05 -9.64
CA ILE A 97 -2.19 -8.31 -9.27
C ILE A 97 -1.03 -8.79 -10.14
N LYS A 98 -0.41 -7.86 -10.86
CA LYS A 98 0.71 -8.13 -11.77
C LYS A 98 2.06 -7.80 -11.17
N ARG A 99 2.08 -6.92 -10.16
CA ARG A 99 3.31 -6.42 -9.56
C ARG A 99 3.09 -5.91 -8.15
N ILE A 100 4.00 -6.25 -7.26
CA ILE A 100 4.11 -5.70 -5.91
C ILE A 100 5.52 -5.11 -5.78
N ASP A 101 5.60 -3.81 -5.56
CA ASP A 101 6.86 -3.10 -5.28
C ASP A 101 6.95 -2.77 -3.79
N LEU A 102 8.17 -2.76 -3.25
CA LEU A 102 8.49 -2.21 -1.94
C LEU A 102 9.36 -0.96 -2.12
N THR A 103 9.10 0.09 -1.33
CA THR A 103 10.00 1.25 -1.22
C THR A 103 10.49 1.35 0.22
N THR A 104 11.79 1.14 0.41
CA THR A 104 12.48 1.09 1.70
C THR A 104 13.80 1.86 1.60
N ASN A 105 14.31 2.37 2.72
CA ASN A 105 15.67 2.86 2.84
C ASN A 105 16.72 1.73 2.85
N GLY A 106 16.30 0.47 2.99
CA GLY A 106 17.14 -0.71 2.86
C GLY A 106 17.95 -1.09 4.10
N LEU A 107 17.91 -0.31 5.19
CA LEU A 107 18.71 -0.57 6.39
C LEU A 107 18.35 -1.87 7.11
N LEU A 108 17.13 -2.37 6.90
CA LEU A 108 16.60 -3.58 7.51
C LEU A 108 16.45 -4.74 6.51
N LEU A 109 17.04 -4.64 5.31
CA LEU A 109 17.07 -5.75 4.35
C LEU A 109 18.07 -6.81 4.81
N GLN A 110 17.65 -8.07 4.76
CA GLN A 110 18.43 -9.26 5.11
C GLN A 110 18.31 -10.30 3.99
#